data_AF-A0A419DJF1-F1
#
_entry.id   AF-A0A419DJF1-F1
#
_cell.length_a   1.000
_cell.length_b   1.000
_cell.length_c   1.000
_cell.angle_alpha   90.00
_cell.angle_beta   90.00
_cell.angle_gamma   90.00
#
_symmetry.space_group_name_H-M   'P 1'
#
loop_
_entity.id
_entity.type
_entity.pdbx_description
1 polymer ?
#
loop_
_entity_poly.entity_id
_entity_poly.type
_entity_poly.pdbx_seq_one_letter_code
_entity_poly.pdbx_strand_id
1 'polypeptide(L)'
;MTGEKNARFREELTNELNRLQVGSSSYRQQTAQNALDLSRHVTAPESLRDRETARHYVKNAQLQVHEDQVEDVGKMMSMAARRAYNTPESAFSVEMKVKLEEKRNRFKTFGLRIKS
;
A
#
# COMPACT_ATOMS: atom_id res chain seq x y z
N MET A 1 -9.77 10.64 17.56
CA MET A 1 -9.87 9.40 16.75
C MET A 1 -9.21 9.50 15.37
N THR A 2 -9.23 10.64 14.67
CA THR A 2 -8.54 10.82 13.37
C THR A 2 -6.99 10.81 13.48
N GLY A 3 -6.43 11.30 14.58
CA GLY A 3 -4.98 11.33 14.80
C GLY A 3 -4.32 9.95 14.87
N GLU A 4 -4.92 9.00 15.60
CA GLU A 4 -4.38 7.64 15.75
C GLU A 4 -4.41 6.84 14.44
N LYS A 5 -5.48 7.01 13.65
CA LYS A 5 -5.55 6.38 12.32
C LYS A 5 -4.42 6.91 11.44
N ASN A 6 -4.25 8.23 11.34
CA ASN A 6 -3.18 8.84 10.56
C ASN A 6 -1.78 8.39 11.03
N ALA A 7 -1.58 8.20 12.33
CA ALA A 7 -0.33 7.72 12.89
C ALA A 7 0.04 6.32 12.37
N ARG A 8 -0.90 5.36 12.38
CA ARG A 8 -0.65 3.99 11.87
C ARG A 8 -0.28 3.96 10.39
N PHE A 9 -0.94 4.78 9.57
CA PHE A 9 -0.63 4.88 8.15
C PHE A 9 0.78 5.44 7.89
N ARG A 10 1.15 6.48 8.63
CA ARG A 10 2.51 7.08 8.54
C ARG A 10 3.58 6.12 9.06
N GLU A 11 3.27 5.34 10.09
CA GLU A 11 4.15 4.30 10.63
C GLU A 11 4.44 3.22 9.58
N GLU A 12 3.42 2.73 8.87
CA GLU A 12 3.60 1.77 7.78
C GLU A 12 4.48 2.32 6.64
N LEU A 13 4.30 3.59 6.26
CA LEU A 13 5.15 4.24 5.25
C LEU A 13 6.59 4.44 5.74
N THR A 14 6.77 4.79 7.02
CA THR A 14 8.10 4.93 7.63
C THR A 14 8.81 3.58 7.69
N ASN A 15 8.09 2.52 8.06
CA ASN A 15 8.62 1.16 8.06
C ASN A 15 9.03 0.70 6.67
N GLU A 16 8.25 1.03 5.64
CA GLU A 16 8.60 0.74 4.25
C GLU A 16 9.86 1.50 3.83
N LEU A 17 9.95 2.80 4.13
CA LEU A 17 11.13 3.62 3.82
C LEU A 17 12.40 3.04 4.49
N ASN A 18 12.31 2.72 5.78
CA ASN A 18 13.44 2.13 6.54
C ASN A 18 13.88 0.79 5.94
N ARG A 19 12.96 -0.05 5.48
CA ARG A 19 13.29 -1.31 4.78
C ARG A 19 14.03 -1.05 3.47
N LEU A 20 13.67 0.00 2.74
CA LEU A 20 14.27 0.34 1.45
C LEU A 20 15.64 1.03 1.59
N GLN A 21 15.99 1.56 2.78
CA GLN A 21 17.31 2.14 3.03
C GLN A 21 18.45 1.11 2.89
N VAL A 22 18.17 -0.18 3.11
CA VAL A 22 19.16 -1.25 2.96
C VAL A 22 18.97 -1.96 1.62
N GLY A 23 19.77 -1.60 0.62
CA GLY A 23 19.89 -2.36 -0.63
C GLY A 23 18.78 -2.14 -1.67
N SER A 24 17.94 -1.11 -1.53
CA SER A 24 17.00 -0.72 -2.59
C SER A 24 17.59 0.29 -3.57
N SER A 25 16.98 0.41 -4.74
CA SER A 25 17.34 1.45 -5.71
C SER A 25 16.94 2.83 -5.20
N SER A 26 17.70 3.86 -5.60
CA SER A 26 17.40 5.27 -5.33
C SER A 26 15.96 5.65 -5.77
N TYR A 27 15.49 5.09 -6.89
CA TYR A 27 14.12 5.27 -7.36
C TYR A 27 13.08 4.84 -6.33
N ARG A 28 13.20 3.62 -5.76
CA ARG A 28 12.24 3.10 -4.79
C ARG A 28 12.27 3.87 -3.47
N GLN A 29 13.45 4.30 -3.04
CA GLN A 29 13.60 5.16 -1.87
C GLN A 29 12.90 6.51 -2.09
N GLN A 30 13.07 7.12 -3.27
CA GLN A 30 12.39 8.36 -3.62
C GLN A 30 10.86 8.20 -3.67
N THR A 31 10.36 7.09 -4.22
CA THR A 31 8.93 6.76 -4.21
C THR A 31 8.39 6.71 -2.77
N ALA A 32 9.11 6.06 -1.87
CA ALA A 32 8.72 5.95 -0.46
C ALA A 32 8.74 7.28 0.28
N GLN A 33 9.75 8.10 0.00
CA GLN A 33 9.83 9.45 0.54
C GLN A 33 8.66 10.32 0.07
N ASN A 34 8.36 10.31 -1.24
CA ASN A 34 7.22 11.03 -1.81
C ASN A 34 5.89 10.58 -1.19
N ALA A 35 5.69 9.26 -1.02
CA ALA A 35 4.50 8.71 -0.38
C ALA A 35 4.36 9.17 1.09
N LEU A 36 5.48 9.20 1.82
CA LEU A 36 5.52 9.67 3.21
C LEU A 36 5.23 11.17 3.31
N ASP A 37 5.77 11.99 2.43
CA ASP A 37 5.49 13.43 2.43
C ASP A 37 4.02 13.71 2.08
N LEU A 38 3.47 13.02 1.08
CA LEU A 38 2.05 13.10 0.71
C LEU A 38 1.11 12.68 1.85
N SER A 39 1.52 11.69 2.66
CA SER A 39 0.74 11.22 3.81
C SER A 39 0.51 12.29 4.88
N ARG A 40 1.29 13.38 4.87
CA ARG A 40 1.12 14.49 5.82
C ARG A 40 -0.18 15.25 5.60
N HIS A 41 -0.68 15.24 4.36
CA HIS A 41 -1.86 15.98 3.93
C HIS A 41 -3.12 15.11 3.84
N VAL A 42 -2.97 13.79 4.03
CA VAL A 42 -4.10 12.85 3.94
C VAL A 42 -5.01 13.01 5.15
N THR A 43 -6.29 13.30 4.89
CA THR A 43 -7.32 13.47 5.93
C THR A 43 -8.07 12.17 6.24
N ALA A 44 -8.21 11.29 5.24
CA ALA A 44 -8.95 10.03 5.32
C ALA A 44 -8.12 8.88 4.71
N PRO A 45 -7.07 8.41 5.40
CA PRO A 45 -6.13 7.41 4.87
C PRO A 45 -6.77 6.03 4.61
N GLU A 46 -7.91 5.72 5.24
CA GLU A 46 -8.66 4.50 4.98
C GLU A 46 -9.28 4.41 3.57
N SER A 47 -9.51 5.55 2.91
CA SER A 47 -10.03 5.59 1.54
C SER A 47 -8.96 5.18 0.53
N LEU A 48 -7.67 5.36 0.87
CA LEU A 48 -6.53 5.04 0.01
C LEU A 48 -6.27 3.54 -0.10
N ARG A 49 -7.03 2.69 0.61
CA ARG A 49 -6.98 1.21 0.43
C ARG A 49 -7.31 0.82 -1.00
N ASP A 50 -8.15 1.60 -1.68
CA ASP A 50 -8.38 1.47 -3.10
C ASP A 50 -7.25 2.11 -3.90
N ARG A 51 -6.73 1.38 -4.89
CA ARG A 51 -5.53 1.80 -5.64
C ARG A 51 -5.83 2.96 -6.56
N GLU A 52 -7.01 2.99 -7.17
CA GLU A 52 -7.42 4.07 -8.06
C GLU A 52 -7.62 5.37 -7.28
N THR A 53 -8.27 5.29 -6.12
CA THR A 53 -8.43 6.40 -5.18
C THR A 53 -7.08 6.94 -4.73
N ALA A 54 -6.12 6.08 -4.38
CA ALA A 54 -4.76 6.50 -4.03
C ALA A 54 -4.04 7.18 -5.20
N ARG A 55 -4.15 6.65 -6.42
CA ARG A 55 -3.59 7.26 -7.63
C ARG A 55 -4.18 8.66 -7.89
N HIS A 56 -5.51 8.80 -7.79
CA HIS A 56 -6.17 10.08 -7.97
C HIS A 56 -5.76 11.09 -6.91
N TYR A 57 -5.61 10.66 -5.66
CA TYR A 57 -5.08 11.50 -4.59
C TYR A 57 -3.69 12.02 -4.93
N VAL A 58 -2.76 11.15 -5.33
CA VAL A 58 -1.39 11.53 -5.70
C VAL A 58 -1.39 12.50 -6.89
N LYS A 59 -2.19 12.22 -7.93
CA LYS A 59 -2.32 13.08 -9.11
C LYS A 59 -2.84 14.48 -8.75
N ASN A 60 -3.79 14.56 -7.83
CA ASN A 60 -4.44 15.82 -7.44
C ASN A 60 -3.66 16.59 -6.37
N ALA A 61 -2.74 15.94 -5.65
CA ALA A 61 -2.03 16.55 -4.53
C ALA A 61 -1.04 17.67 -4.94
N GLN A 62 -0.84 17.93 -6.24
CA GLN A 62 0.02 18.99 -6.82
C GLN A 62 1.46 19.06 -6.29
N LEU A 63 1.89 18.08 -5.50
CA LEU A 63 3.27 17.91 -5.07
C LEU A 63 4.07 17.35 -6.25
N GLN A 64 5.36 17.68 -6.30
CA GLN A 64 6.31 17.46 -7.40
C GLN A 64 6.60 15.96 -7.72
N VAL A 65 5.56 15.13 -7.80
CA VAL A 65 5.65 13.75 -8.25
C VAL A 65 5.55 13.79 -9.77
N HIS A 66 6.61 13.35 -10.45
CA HIS A 66 6.58 13.18 -11.90
C HIS A 66 5.44 12.24 -12.29
N GLU A 67 4.83 12.48 -13.45
CA GLU A 67 3.68 11.69 -13.93
C GLU A 67 3.99 10.18 -13.94
N ASP A 68 5.22 9.82 -14.30
CA ASP A 68 5.73 8.44 -14.31
C ASP A 68 5.77 7.80 -12.91
N GLN A 69 5.86 8.60 -11.85
CA GLN A 69 5.94 8.16 -10.45
C GLN A 69 4.58 8.12 -9.76
N VAL A 70 3.53 8.71 -10.35
CA VAL A 70 2.19 8.78 -9.74
C VAL A 70 1.66 7.38 -9.44
N GLU A 71 1.86 6.44 -10.36
CA GLU A 71 1.39 5.06 -10.22
C GLU A 71 2.11 4.32 -9.08
N ASP A 72 3.44 4.47 -8.99
CA ASP A 72 4.25 3.79 -7.96
C ASP A 72 4.02 4.37 -6.56
N VAL A 73 3.91 5.70 -6.46
CA VAL A 73 3.58 6.39 -5.20
C VAL A 73 2.16 6.03 -4.76
N GLY A 74 1.19 6.05 -5.68
CA GLY A 74 -0.19 5.66 -5.39
C GLY A 74 -0.29 4.20 -4.94
N LYS A 75 0.43 3.29 -5.59
CA LYS A 75 0.53 1.88 -5.19
C LYS A 75 1.11 1.74 -3.79
N MET A 76 2.17 2.48 -3.46
CA MET A 76 2.81 2.40 -2.15
C MET A 76 1.89 2.93 -1.04
N MET A 77 1.23 4.07 -1.26
CA MET A 77 0.22 4.59 -0.33
C MET A 77 -0.93 3.59 -0.14
N SER A 78 -1.39 2.95 -1.23
CA SER A 78 -2.45 1.94 -1.12
C SER A 78 -2.03 0.71 -0.32
N MET A 79 -0.79 0.24 -0.51
CA MET A 79 -0.25 -0.86 0.27
C MET A 79 -0.10 -0.52 1.75
N ALA A 80 0.36 0.68 2.08
CA ALA A 80 0.48 1.13 3.47
C ALA A 80 -0.90 1.29 4.12
N ALA A 81 -1.89 1.86 3.42
CA ALA A 81 -3.26 1.97 3.93
C ALA A 81 -3.89 0.60 4.17
N ARG A 82 -3.65 -0.38 3.28
CA ARG A 82 -4.10 -1.77 3.49
C ARG A 82 -3.45 -2.39 4.71
N ARG A 83 -2.15 -2.20 4.93
CA ARG A 83 -1.47 -2.74 6.12
C ARG A 83 -1.97 -2.08 7.41
N ALA A 84 -2.19 -0.77 7.39
CA ALA A 84 -2.66 -0.02 8.54
C ALA A 84 -4.12 -0.31 8.94
N TYR A 85 -4.99 -0.61 7.97
CA TYR A 85 -6.45 -0.65 8.19
C TYR A 85 -7.16 -1.93 7.77
N ASN A 86 -6.48 -2.87 7.11
CA ASN A 86 -7.07 -4.20 6.99
C ASN A 86 -6.85 -4.96 8.29
N THR A 87 -7.89 -5.68 8.70
CA THR A 87 -7.80 -6.60 9.82
C THR A 87 -6.66 -7.59 9.54
N PRO A 88 -5.70 -7.77 10.45
CA PRO A 88 -4.60 -8.71 10.24
C PRO A 88 -5.17 -10.11 10.08
N GLU A 89 -4.53 -10.93 9.23
CA GLU A 89 -4.96 -12.32 8.99
C GLU A 89 -5.08 -13.12 10.30
N SER A 90 -4.28 -12.79 11.32
CA SER A 90 -4.38 -13.38 12.66
C SER A 90 -5.76 -13.23 13.28
N ALA A 91 -6.44 -12.11 13.03
CA ALA A 91 -7.78 -11.78 13.51
C ALA A 91 -8.90 -12.27 12.57
N PHE A 92 -8.58 -12.95 11.47
CA PHE A 92 -9.60 -13.62 10.65
C PHE A 92 -10.14 -14.86 11.34
N SER A 93 -11.44 -15.10 11.18
CA SER A 93 -12.07 -16.36 11.58
C SER A 93 -11.43 -17.52 10.80
N VAL A 94 -11.49 -18.73 11.39
CA VAL A 94 -10.97 -19.95 10.76
C VAL A 94 -11.56 -20.15 9.36
N GLU A 95 -12.86 -19.93 9.20
CA GLU A 95 -13.54 -20.06 7.91
C GLU A 95 -13.01 -19.07 6.85
N MET A 96 -12.69 -17.84 7.27
CA MET A 96 -12.18 -16.82 6.35
C MET A 96 -10.74 -17.10 5.93
N LYS A 97 -9.93 -17.70 6.83
CA LYS A 97 -8.59 -18.22 6.51
C LYS A 97 -8.67 -19.35 5.48
N VAL A 98 -9.60 -20.29 5.65
CA VAL A 98 -9.84 -21.38 4.68
C VAL A 98 -10.22 -20.82 3.30
N LYS A 99 -11.17 -19.87 3.23
CA LYS A 99 -11.57 -19.23 1.96
C LYS A 99 -10.41 -18.50 1.27
N LEU A 100 -9.54 -17.84 2.03
CA LEU A 100 -8.35 -17.18 1.50
C LEU A 100 -7.35 -18.19 0.94
N GLU A 101 -7.15 -19.30 1.62
CA GLU A 101 -6.25 -20.37 1.21
C GLU A 101 -6.76 -21.08 -0.06
N GLU A 102 -8.05 -21.38 -0.13
CA GLU A 102 -8.69 -21.89 -1.35
C GLU A 102 -8.50 -20.94 -2.53
N LYS A 103 -8.70 -19.63 -2.31
CA LYS A 103 -8.50 -18.61 -3.35
C LYS A 103 -7.05 -18.57 -3.81
N ARG A 104 -6.06 -18.59 -2.90
CA ARG A 104 -4.62 -18.66 -3.22
C ARG A 104 -4.29 -19.91 -4.03
N ASN A 105 -4.86 -21.05 -3.65
CA ASN A 105 -4.61 -22.32 -4.35
C ASN A 105 -5.17 -22.30 -5.78
N ARG A 106 -6.36 -21.72 -6.01
CA ARG A 106 -6.89 -21.49 -7.37
C ARG A 106 -5.96 -20.62 -8.21
N PHE A 107 -5.45 -19.51 -7.66
CA PHE A 107 -4.50 -18.66 -8.40
C PHE A 107 -3.20 -19.38 -8.73
N LYS A 108 -2.67 -20.24 -7.85
CA LYS A 108 -1.48 -21.06 -8.13
C LYS A 108 -1.72 -22.08 -9.25
N THR A 109 -2.89 -22.74 -9.24
CA THR A 109 -3.24 -23.70 -10.31
C THR A 109 -3.45 -23.02 -11.65
N PHE A 110 -4.08 -21.85 -11.69
CA PHE A 110 -4.25 -21.07 -12.92
C PHE A 110 -2.94 -20.45 -13.43
N GLY A 111 -2.07 -19.96 -12.54
CA GLY A 111 -0.76 -19.39 -12.91
C GLY A 111 0.23 -20.42 -13.48
N LEU A 112 0.13 -21.68 -13.06
CA LEU A 112 0.91 -22.79 -13.62
C LEU A 112 0.48 -23.15 -15.06
N ARG A 113 -0.78 -22.91 -15.43
CA ARG A 113 -1.33 -23.29 -16.74
C ARG A 113 -0.98 -22.34 -17.89
N ILE A 114 -0.45 -21.15 -17.59
CA ILE A 114 -0.05 -20.14 -18.61
C ILE A 114 1.43 -20.32 -19.02
N LYS A 115 2.19 -21.21 -18.38
CA LYS A 115 3.59 -21.52 -18.72
C LYS A 115 3.78 -22.95 -19.29
N SER A 116 2.80 -23.45 -20.04
CA SER A 116 2.91 -24.72 -20.78
C SER A 116 2.90 -24.45 -22.28
#